data_AF-A0A2G5D661-F1
#
_entry.id   AF-A0A2G5D661-F1
#
_cell.length_a   1.000
_cell.length_b   1.000
_cell.length_c   1.000
_cell.angle_alpha   90.00
_cell.angle_beta   90.00
_cell.angle_gamma   90.00
#
_symmetry.space_group_name_H-M   'P 1'
#
loop_
_entity.id
_entity.type
_entity.pdbx_description
1 polymer ?
#
loop_
_entity_poly.entity_id
_entity_poly.type
_entity_poly.pdbx_seq_one_letter_code
_entity_poly.pdbx_strand_id
1 'polypeptide(L)'
;MQMTASLVVCGHKVYCLDKLGGLLIFDIASLVWREIPGNAELIPFDIQWFIMESEKGEILKINRGSDLKTFSFYKFIDSKSAWEELGDDDIEDRSWFIYDRNNHFTVKKTGVSKKVYEFDKFYNEVRNGALVESPNIHVYDLFNGSLQSYPHREGEWVDLGWMDKVTCSCKRYVPRPISMH
;
A
#
# COMPACT_ATOMS: atom_id res chain seq x y z
N MET A 1 19.39 -14.39 0.55
CA MET A 1 18.77 -13.09 0.20
C MET A 1 17.27 -13.31 0.17
N GLN A 2 16.52 -12.74 1.13
CA GLN A 2 15.05 -12.87 1.15
C GLN A 2 14.49 -11.99 0.03
N MET A 3 13.74 -12.58 -0.91
CA MET A 3 12.91 -11.82 -1.82
C MET A 3 11.69 -11.34 -1.04
N THR A 4 11.70 -10.08 -0.64
CA THR A 4 10.46 -9.38 -0.30
C THR A 4 9.74 -9.08 -1.61
N ALA A 5 8.65 -9.79 -1.85
CA ALA A 5 7.77 -9.56 -2.98
C ALA A 5 6.35 -9.39 -2.46
N SER A 6 5.66 -8.37 -2.95
CA SER A 6 4.27 -8.11 -2.57
C SER A 6 3.36 -8.94 -3.49
N LEU A 7 2.38 -9.63 -2.92
CA LEU A 7 1.50 -10.54 -3.66
C LEU A 7 0.04 -10.09 -3.59
N VAL A 8 -0.63 -10.16 -4.73
CA VAL A 8 -2.07 -9.90 -4.87
C VAL A 8 -2.71 -11.01 -5.68
N VAL A 9 -3.87 -11.48 -5.25
CA VAL A 9 -4.69 -12.43 -6.01
C VAL A 9 -5.93 -11.69 -6.48
N CYS A 10 -6.19 -11.68 -7.79
CA CYS A 10 -7.35 -11.05 -8.38
C CYS A 10 -7.95 -12.00 -9.43
N GLY A 11 -9.17 -12.47 -9.19
CA GLY A 11 -9.80 -13.50 -10.01
C GLY A 11 -8.97 -14.79 -10.04
N HIS A 12 -8.65 -15.26 -11.25
CA HIS A 12 -7.82 -16.46 -11.47
C HIS A 12 -6.32 -16.15 -11.61
N LYS A 13 -5.87 -14.94 -11.28
CA LYS A 13 -4.47 -14.52 -11.45
C LYS A 13 -3.83 -14.16 -10.13
N VAL A 14 -2.58 -14.56 -9.97
CA VAL A 14 -1.70 -14.15 -8.87
C VAL A 14 -0.63 -13.23 -9.44
N TYR A 15 -0.48 -12.06 -8.83
CA TYR A 15 0.46 -11.02 -9.21
C TYR A 15 1.50 -10.87 -8.11
N CYS A 16 2.76 -11.04 -8.44
CA CYS A 16 3.88 -10.96 -7.51
C CYS A 16 4.84 -9.88 -7.99
N LEU A 17 4.89 -8.76 -7.26
CA LEU A 17 5.76 -7.63 -7.56
C LEU A 17 7.04 -7.75 -6.74
N ASP A 18 8.18 -7.80 -7.41
CA ASP A 18 9.47 -7.83 -6.77
C ASP A 18 9.99 -6.42 -6.40
N LYS A 19 11.08 -6.38 -5.63
CA LYS A 19 11.74 -5.14 -5.20
C LYS A 19 12.35 -4.31 -6.33
N LEU A 20 12.57 -4.89 -7.50
CA LEU A 20 13.11 -4.24 -8.71
C LEU A 20 11.98 -3.78 -9.65
N GLY A 21 10.72 -3.87 -9.20
CA GLY A 21 9.54 -3.50 -9.98
C GLY A 21 9.14 -4.50 -11.05
N GLY A 22 9.78 -5.69 -11.09
CA GLY A 22 9.40 -6.81 -11.94
C GLY A 22 8.12 -7.46 -11.45
N LEU A 23 7.30 -7.93 -12.39
CA LEU A 23 5.98 -8.51 -12.11
C LEU A 23 5.91 -9.94 -12.66
N LEU A 24 5.78 -10.90 -11.75
CA LEU A 24 5.46 -12.28 -12.06
C LEU A 24 3.95 -12.49 -11.97
N ILE A 25 3.35 -13.05 -13.01
CA ILE A 25 1.91 -13.30 -13.11
C ILE A 25 1.71 -14.79 -13.30
N PHE A 26 0.98 -15.42 -12.38
CA PHE A 26 0.54 -16.80 -12.50
C PHE A 26 -0.95 -16.85 -12.81
N ASP A 27 -1.30 -17.52 -13.90
CA ASP A 27 -2.69 -17.80 -14.26
C ASP A 27 -3.08 -19.18 -13.72
N ILE A 28 -3.97 -19.19 -12.72
CA ILE A 28 -4.42 -20.40 -12.02
C ILE A 28 -5.21 -21.32 -12.96
N ALA A 29 -5.94 -20.77 -13.93
CA ALA A 29 -6.79 -21.55 -14.82
C ALA A 29 -5.96 -22.33 -15.85
N SER A 30 -4.92 -21.71 -16.39
CA SER A 30 -4.01 -22.30 -17.38
C SER A 30 -2.74 -22.91 -16.79
N LEU A 31 -2.45 -22.64 -15.52
CA LEU A 31 -1.22 -23.04 -14.82
C LEU A 31 0.06 -22.49 -15.47
N VAL A 32 -0.02 -21.31 -16.08
CA VAL A 32 1.09 -20.67 -16.80
C VAL A 32 1.63 -19.48 -16.03
N TRP A 33 2.97 -19.35 -16.04
CA TRP A 33 3.69 -18.18 -15.56
C TRP A 33 4.03 -17.24 -16.71
N ARG A 34 3.90 -15.94 -16.46
CA ARG A 34 4.39 -14.87 -17.33
C ARG A 34 5.18 -13.88 -16.49
N GLU A 35 6.32 -13.45 -17.00
CA GLU A 35 7.17 -12.46 -16.37
C GLU A 35 7.15 -11.16 -17.17
N ILE A 36 7.09 -10.05 -16.45
CA ILE A 36 7.25 -8.70 -16.98
C ILE A 36 8.47 -8.13 -16.27
N PRO A 37 9.59 -7.91 -16.98
CA PRO A 37 10.83 -7.51 -16.36
C PRO A 37 10.69 -6.15 -15.68
N GLY A 38 11.29 -6.03 -14.50
CA GLY A 38 11.46 -4.75 -13.81
C GLY A 38 12.52 -3.90 -14.50
N ASN A 39 12.70 -2.67 -14.03
CA ASN A 39 13.73 -1.77 -14.56
C ASN A 39 14.81 -1.55 -13.51
N ALA A 40 15.65 -2.57 -13.31
CA ALA A 40 16.64 -2.62 -12.23
C ALA A 40 17.69 -1.49 -12.29
N GLU A 41 17.93 -0.89 -13.46
CA GLU A 41 18.92 0.18 -13.65
C GLU A 41 18.45 1.56 -13.13
N LEU A 42 17.15 1.73 -12.83
CA LEU A 42 16.54 3.02 -12.52
C LEU A 42 16.07 3.18 -11.07
N ILE A 43 16.32 2.18 -10.21
CA ILE A 43 15.68 2.12 -8.90
C ILE A 43 16.76 2.29 -7.82
N PRO A 44 16.90 3.49 -7.23
CA PRO A 44 17.62 3.67 -5.96
C PRO A 44 17.16 2.60 -4.96
N PHE A 45 18.10 2.05 -4.20
CA PHE A 45 17.85 0.99 -3.21
C PHE A 45 16.73 1.30 -2.20
N ASP A 46 16.32 2.56 -2.08
CA ASP A 46 15.34 3.07 -1.12
C ASP A 46 13.93 3.28 -1.67
N ILE A 47 13.67 2.92 -2.94
CA ILE A 47 12.30 2.98 -3.48
C ILE A 47 11.45 1.86 -2.88
N GLN A 48 10.24 2.22 -2.42
CA GLN A 48 9.27 1.26 -1.92
C GLN A 48 8.14 1.06 -2.93
N TRP A 49 7.95 -0.19 -3.33
CA TRP A 49 6.88 -0.61 -4.21
C TRP A 49 5.78 -1.33 -3.45
N PHE A 50 4.56 -0.97 -3.79
CA PHE A 50 3.35 -1.53 -3.22
C PHE A 50 2.46 -2.01 -4.35
N ILE A 51 1.91 -3.23 -4.27
CA ILE A 51 0.93 -3.76 -5.24
C ILE A 51 -0.37 -4.10 -4.53
N MET A 52 -1.49 -3.89 -5.21
CA MET A 52 -2.83 -4.15 -4.67
C MET A 52 -3.87 -4.35 -5.78
N GLU A 53 -5.04 -4.83 -5.39
CA GLU A 53 -6.25 -4.79 -6.19
C GLU A 53 -7.06 -3.53 -5.83
N SER A 54 -7.60 -2.84 -6.84
CA SER A 54 -8.50 -1.70 -6.65
C SER A 54 -9.94 -2.17 -6.37
N GLU A 55 -10.78 -1.23 -5.94
CA GLU A 55 -12.22 -1.44 -5.78
C GLU A 55 -12.95 -1.87 -7.08
N LYS A 56 -12.30 -1.70 -8.23
CA LYS A 56 -12.79 -2.07 -9.55
C LYS A 56 -12.13 -3.36 -10.09
N GLY A 57 -11.33 -4.06 -9.28
CA GLY A 57 -10.59 -5.26 -9.71
C GLY A 57 -9.38 -4.96 -10.60
N GLU A 58 -8.88 -3.73 -10.57
CA GLU A 58 -7.67 -3.33 -11.31
C GLU A 58 -6.43 -3.64 -10.49
N ILE A 59 -5.35 -4.09 -11.11
CA ILE A 59 -4.07 -4.22 -10.41
C ILE A 59 -3.38 -2.86 -10.41
N LEU A 60 -3.11 -2.35 -9.21
CA LEU A 60 -2.47 -1.05 -9.00
C LEU A 60 -1.11 -1.23 -8.35
N LYS A 61 -0.21 -0.27 -8.62
CA LYS A 61 1.08 -0.15 -7.96
C LYS A 61 1.30 1.28 -7.48
N ILE A 62 1.77 1.43 -6.25
CA ILE A 62 2.26 2.70 -5.71
C ILE A 62 3.78 2.64 -5.68
N ASN A 63 4.41 3.63 -6.29
CA ASN A 63 5.83 3.92 -6.17
C ASN A 63 6.00 5.01 -5.12
N ARG A 64 6.77 4.75 -4.08
CA ARG A 64 7.25 5.79 -3.16
C ARG A 64 8.71 6.07 -3.47
N GLY A 65 8.99 7.30 -3.91
CA GLY A 65 10.32 7.73 -4.29
C GLY A 65 11.32 7.69 -3.13
N SER A 66 12.60 7.82 -3.44
CA SER A 66 13.69 7.71 -2.45
C SER A 66 13.68 8.82 -1.40
N ASP A 67 13.04 9.96 -1.67
CA ASP A 67 12.81 11.02 -0.68
C ASP A 67 11.71 10.69 0.33
N LEU A 68 11.04 9.54 0.14
CA LEU A 68 9.92 9.04 0.93
C LEU A 68 8.71 9.98 0.98
N LYS A 69 8.66 10.99 0.11
CA LYS A 69 7.61 12.03 0.08
C LYS A 69 6.92 12.11 -1.28
N THR A 70 7.59 11.66 -2.33
CA THR A 70 7.05 11.59 -3.68
C THR A 70 6.34 10.25 -3.91
N PHE A 71 5.20 10.34 -4.58
CA PHE A 71 4.39 9.18 -4.94
C PHE A 71 4.06 9.22 -6.42
N SER A 72 4.16 8.07 -7.08
CA SER A 72 3.61 7.83 -8.41
C SER A 72 2.70 6.61 -8.37
N PHE A 73 1.59 6.68 -9.09
CA PHE A 73 0.54 5.66 -9.06
C PHE A 73 0.40 5.05 -10.45
N TYR A 74 0.29 3.73 -10.51
CA TYR A 74 0.23 3.02 -11.78
C TYR A 74 -0.90 2.01 -11.78
N LYS A 75 -1.52 1.83 -12.95
CA LYS A 75 -2.43 0.73 -13.24
C LYS A 75 -1.74 -0.26 -14.18
N PHE A 76 -1.91 -1.54 -13.92
CA PHE A 76 -1.45 -2.59 -14.81
C PHE A 76 -2.44 -2.81 -15.96
N ILE A 77 -1.95 -2.78 -17.19
CA ILE A 77 -2.72 -3.05 -18.40
C ILE A 77 -2.31 -4.43 -18.93
N ASP A 78 -3.07 -5.46 -18.54
CA ASP A 78 -2.77 -6.87 -18.82
C ASP A 78 -2.60 -7.17 -20.33
N SER A 79 -3.43 -6.54 -21.17
CA SER A 79 -3.38 -6.69 -22.62
C SER A 79 -2.11 -6.12 -23.26
N LYS A 80 -1.47 -5.15 -22.61
CA LYS A 80 -0.20 -4.53 -23.04
C LYS A 80 1.00 -5.09 -22.28
N SER A 81 0.78 -5.88 -21.23
CA SER A 81 1.82 -6.31 -20.29
C SER A 81 2.67 -5.14 -19.79
N ALA A 82 2.02 -4.03 -19.44
CA ALA A 82 2.68 -2.78 -19.11
C ALA A 82 1.96 -2.03 -17.97
N TRP A 83 2.71 -1.17 -17.28
CA TRP A 83 2.20 -0.21 -16.32
C TRP A 83 1.87 1.10 -17.03
N GLU A 84 0.72 1.68 -16.71
CA GLU A 84 0.30 3.01 -17.15
C GLU A 84 0.23 3.91 -15.92
N GLU A 85 0.88 5.08 -15.97
CA GLU A 85 0.84 6.05 -14.88
C GLU A 85 -0.53 6.70 -14.82
N LEU A 86 -1.09 6.77 -13.61
CA LEU A 86 -2.38 7.39 -13.34
C LEU A 86 -2.18 8.89 -13.15
N GLY A 87 -3.06 9.69 -13.76
CA GLY A 87 -3.07 11.12 -13.54
C GLY A 87 -3.68 11.49 -12.19
N ASP A 88 -3.55 12.76 -11.81
CA ASP A 88 -4.07 13.28 -10.55
C ASP A 88 -5.58 13.00 -10.38
N ASP A 89 -6.36 13.11 -11.45
CA ASP A 89 -7.82 12.93 -11.41
C ASP A 89 -8.22 11.46 -11.29
N ASP A 90 -7.35 10.53 -11.71
CA ASP A 90 -7.61 9.11 -11.62
C ASP A 90 -7.49 8.60 -10.19
N ILE A 91 -6.68 9.26 -9.35
CA ILE A 91 -6.34 8.83 -7.99
C ILE A 91 -7.19 9.50 -6.90
N GLU A 92 -7.97 10.53 -7.25
CA GLU A 92 -8.77 11.28 -6.28
C GLU A 92 -9.84 10.40 -5.61
N ASP A 93 -9.95 10.53 -4.29
CA ASP A 93 -10.89 9.81 -3.42
C ASP A 93 -10.80 8.29 -3.45
N ARG A 94 -9.65 7.74 -3.88
CA ARG A 94 -9.36 6.31 -3.79
C ARG A 94 -8.66 5.94 -2.50
N SER A 95 -9.00 4.78 -1.97
CA SER A 95 -8.39 4.17 -0.78
C SER A 95 -7.83 2.79 -1.12
N TRP A 96 -6.75 2.42 -0.43
CA TRP A 96 -5.83 1.37 -0.85
C TRP A 96 -5.28 0.66 0.37
N PHE A 97 -5.57 -0.63 0.51
CA PHE A 97 -5.13 -1.42 1.66
C PHE A 97 -4.06 -2.44 1.27
N ILE A 98 -2.96 -2.45 2.02
CA ILE A 98 -1.84 -3.38 1.84
C ILE A 98 -1.75 -4.29 3.05
N TYR A 99 -2.17 -5.54 2.86
CA TYR A 99 -2.24 -6.51 3.94
C TYR A 99 -0.87 -6.84 4.55
N ASP A 100 0.14 -7.16 3.73
CA ASP A 100 1.45 -7.65 4.19
C ASP A 100 2.21 -6.64 5.07
N ARG A 101 2.06 -5.35 4.78
CA ARG A 101 2.66 -4.27 5.59
C ARG A 101 1.68 -3.66 6.60
N ASN A 102 0.41 -4.04 6.55
CA ASN A 102 -0.70 -3.34 7.23
C ASN A 102 -0.73 -1.83 6.94
N ASN A 103 -0.22 -1.40 5.77
CA ASN A 103 -0.27 0.00 5.37
C ASN A 103 -1.60 0.27 4.66
N HIS A 104 -2.20 1.42 4.94
CA HIS A 104 -3.37 1.90 4.22
C HIS A 104 -3.09 3.27 3.63
N PHE A 105 -3.28 3.42 2.33
CA PHE A 105 -3.13 4.69 1.62
C PHE A 105 -4.51 5.21 1.22
N THR A 106 -4.75 6.51 1.34
CA THR A 106 -5.90 7.16 0.72
C THR A 106 -5.45 8.48 0.11
N VAL A 107 -5.92 8.80 -1.09
CA VAL A 107 -5.71 10.13 -1.68
C VAL A 107 -7.00 10.92 -1.55
N LYS A 108 -6.92 12.12 -0.96
CA LYS A 108 -8.04 13.06 -0.87
C LYS A 108 -7.64 14.43 -1.37
N LYS A 109 -8.59 15.14 -1.97
CA LYS A 109 -8.45 16.56 -2.26
C LYS A 109 -8.76 17.39 -1.02
N THR A 110 -7.82 18.23 -0.60
CA THR A 110 -8.00 19.18 0.50
C THR A 110 -7.74 20.59 -0.02
N GLY A 111 -8.81 21.31 -0.35
CA GLY A 111 -8.71 22.61 -1.01
C GLY A 111 -8.12 22.48 -2.42
N VAL A 112 -6.98 23.14 -2.66
CA VAL A 112 -6.25 23.09 -3.94
C VAL A 112 -5.19 21.99 -4.01
N SER A 113 -4.87 21.33 -2.90
CA SER A 113 -3.85 20.27 -2.86
C SER A 113 -4.47 18.88 -2.77
N LYS A 114 -3.78 17.88 -3.33
CA LYS A 114 -4.06 16.46 -3.17
C LYS A 114 -3.11 15.88 -2.11
N LYS A 115 -3.66 15.11 -1.17
CA LYS A 115 -2.92 14.56 -0.05
C LYS A 115 -3.01 13.05 0.00
N VAL A 116 -1.87 12.39 0.18
CA VAL A 116 -1.79 10.96 0.50
C VAL A 116 -1.81 10.81 2.01
N TYR A 117 -2.78 10.07 2.53
CA TYR A 117 -2.87 9.65 3.91
C TYR A 117 -2.36 8.21 3.98
N GLU A 118 -1.25 7.98 4.66
CA GLU A 118 -0.70 6.65 4.94
C GLU A 118 -0.93 6.34 6.42
N PHE A 119 -1.67 5.29 6.71
CA PHE A 119 -1.68 4.67 8.03
C PHE A 119 -0.64 3.55 8.03
N ASP A 120 0.39 3.72 8.85
CA ASP A 120 1.45 2.73 9.08
C ASP A 120 1.26 2.15 10.48
N LYS A 121 1.13 0.83 10.57
CA LYS A 121 0.87 0.15 11.83
C LYS A 121 2.13 -0.08 12.68
N PHE A 122 3.33 0.16 12.13
CA PHE A 122 4.59 -0.26 12.73
C PHE A 122 5.55 0.90 12.96
N TYR A 123 5.12 1.95 13.67
CA TYR A 123 6.10 2.84 14.29
C TYR A 123 6.56 2.24 15.61
N ASN A 124 7.86 1.94 15.70
CA ASN A 124 8.50 1.48 16.92
C ASN A 124 8.88 2.69 17.79
N GLU A 125 8.10 2.96 18.83
CA GLU A 125 8.49 3.91 19.87
C GLU A 125 9.20 3.17 21.00
N VAL A 126 10.28 3.76 21.52
CA VAL A 126 10.85 3.29 22.79
C VAL A 126 10.13 4.01 23.93
N ARG A 127 9.26 3.31 24.65
CA ARG A 127 8.65 3.81 25.89
C ARG A 127 9.18 3.03 27.07
N ASN A 128 9.80 3.73 28.02
CA ASN A 128 10.38 3.14 29.24
C ASN A 128 11.36 1.97 28.95
N GLY A 129 12.12 2.06 27.86
CA GLY A 129 13.07 1.02 27.44
C GLY A 129 12.45 -0.19 26.72
N ALA A 130 11.12 -0.21 26.52
CA ALA A 130 10.44 -1.22 25.72
C ALA A 130 10.09 -0.67 24.33
N LEU A 131 10.28 -1.49 23.29
CA LEU A 131 9.75 -1.24 21.96
C LEU A 131 8.24 -1.44 22.00
N VAL A 132 7.50 -0.38 21.67
CA VAL A 132 6.05 -0.40 21.57
C VAL A 132 5.68 -0.10 20.12
N GLU A 133 4.98 -1.02 19.49
CA GLU A 133 4.35 -0.79 18.18
C GLU A 133 3.16 0.15 18.39
N SER A 134 3.18 1.30 17.73
CA SER A 134 2.05 2.23 17.72
C SER A 134 1.70 2.62 16.28
N PRO A 135 0.41 2.69 15.94
CA PRO A 135 0.00 3.17 14.63
C PRO A 135 0.35 4.65 14.45
N ASN A 136 0.72 5.03 13.24
CA ASN A 136 1.02 6.40 12.87
C ASN A 136 0.29 6.76 11.58
N ILE A 137 -0.13 8.02 11.46
CA ILE A 137 -0.71 8.54 10.24
C ILE A 137 0.24 9.58 9.66
N HIS A 138 0.73 9.30 8.46
CA HIS A 138 1.49 10.23 7.67
C HIS A 138 0.60 10.89 6.62
N VAL A 139 0.68 12.20 6.52
CA VAL A 139 -0.04 12.99 5.52
C VAL A 139 0.98 13.67 4.62
N TYR A 140 1.02 13.27 3.36
CA TYR A 140 1.90 13.80 2.33
C TYR A 140 1.12 14.74 1.43
N ASP A 141 1.59 15.96 1.24
CA ASP A 141 1.01 16.92 0.31
C ASP A 141 1.70 16.78 -1.05
N LEU A 142 0.97 16.33 -2.07
CA LEU A 142 1.55 16.06 -3.39
C LEU A 142 1.95 17.33 -4.14
N PHE A 143 1.39 18.49 -3.77
CA PHE A 143 1.70 19.75 -4.43
C PHE A 143 3.02 20.36 -3.94
N ASN A 144 3.28 20.34 -2.63
CA ASN A 144 4.48 20.97 -2.05
C ASN A 144 5.47 19.99 -1.42
N GLY A 145 5.18 18.68 -1.41
CA GLY A 145 6.03 17.64 -0.85
C GLY A 145 6.13 17.64 0.69
N SER A 146 5.27 18.38 1.39
CA SER A 146 5.30 18.41 2.86
C SER A 146 4.79 17.10 3.48
N LEU A 147 5.32 16.77 4.66
CA LEU A 147 4.94 15.60 5.45
C LEU A 147 4.51 16.04 6.86
N GLN A 148 3.34 15.60 7.29
CA GLN A 148 2.85 15.72 8.66
C GLN A 148 2.65 14.31 9.24
N SER A 149 3.06 14.07 10.47
CA SER A 149 2.90 12.75 11.13
C SER A 149 2.12 12.91 12.42
N TYR A 150 1.14 12.03 12.63
CA TYR A 150 0.25 12.05 13.77
C TYR A 150 0.35 10.70 14.49
N PRO A 151 1.05 10.63 15.64
CA PRO A 151 1.08 9.41 16.43
C PRO A 151 -0.35 9.10 16.89
N HIS A 152 -0.82 7.90 16.60
CA HIS A 152 -2.19 7.51 16.85
C HIS A 152 -2.27 6.55 18.03
N ARG A 153 -3.21 6.77 18.95
CA ARG A 153 -3.34 5.90 20.14
C ARG A 153 -4.17 4.67 19.81
N GLU A 154 -3.87 3.57 20.50
CA GLU A 154 -4.69 2.35 20.39
C GLU A 154 -6.14 2.64 20.83
N GLY A 155 -7.11 2.20 20.01
CA GLY A 155 -8.54 2.33 20.29
C GLY A 155 -9.22 3.63 19.81
N GLU A 156 -8.46 4.58 19.26
CA GLU A 156 -9.03 5.78 18.65
C GLU A 156 -9.47 5.51 17.20
N TRP A 157 -10.64 6.02 16.81
CA TRP A 157 -11.15 5.91 15.44
C TRP A 157 -10.52 6.97 14.55
N VAL A 158 -10.07 6.57 13.37
CA VAL A 158 -9.62 7.48 12.31
C VAL A 158 -10.39 7.18 11.05
N ASP A 159 -11.07 8.21 10.55
CA ASP A 159 -11.65 8.16 9.22
C ASP A 159 -10.58 8.47 8.17
N LEU A 160 -9.97 7.42 7.63
CA LEU A 160 -9.07 7.54 6.49
C LEU A 160 -9.83 7.68 5.16
N GLY A 161 -11.17 7.57 5.16
CA GLY A 161 -12.04 7.56 3.98
C GLY A 161 -12.49 6.16 3.57
N TRP A 162 -13.72 6.07 3.03
CA TRP A 162 -14.34 4.96 2.27
C TRP A 162 -14.40 3.55 2.91
N MET A 163 -13.94 3.35 4.15
CA MET A 163 -13.98 2.04 4.82
C MET A 163 -15.41 1.51 5.11
N ASP A 164 -16.44 2.33 4.93
CA ASP A 164 -17.85 2.01 5.13
C ASP A 164 -18.47 1.19 3.97
N LYS A 165 -17.82 1.14 2.80
CA LYS A 165 -18.32 0.41 1.61
C LYS A 165 -17.51 -0.84 1.22
N VAL A 166 -16.32 -1.01 1.78
CA VAL A 166 -15.50 -2.21 1.57
C VAL A 166 -15.70 -3.11 2.78
N THR A 167 -16.23 -4.32 2.57
CA THR A 167 -16.24 -5.32 3.63
C THR A 167 -14.79 -5.62 4.00
N CYS A 168 -14.36 -5.29 5.21
CA CYS A 168 -13.04 -5.66 5.70
C CYS A 168 -12.81 -7.16 5.43
N SER A 169 -11.86 -7.48 4.55
CA SER A 169 -11.49 -8.87 4.23
C SER A 169 -10.78 -9.57 5.39
N CYS A 170 -10.58 -8.89 6.53
CA CYS A 170 -9.98 -9.46 7.74
C CYS A 170 -10.65 -8.92 9.01
N LYS A 171 -11.36 -9.80 9.73
CA LYS A 171 -11.60 -9.63 11.17
C LYS A 171 -10.37 -10.16 11.90
N ARG A 172 -9.62 -9.28 12.57
CA ARG A 172 -8.60 -9.74 13.53
C ARG A 172 -9.32 -10.27 14.77
N TYR A 173 -9.25 -11.58 15.00
CA TYR A 173 -9.55 -12.15 16.31
C TYR A 173 -8.46 -11.69 17.27
N VAL A 174 -8.81 -10.85 18.25
CA VAL A 174 -7.96 -10.56 19.40
C VAL A 174 -8.44 -11.49 20.51
N PRO A 175 -7.70 -12.56 20.84
CA PRO A 175 -8.04 -13.38 22.00
C PRO A 175 -7.99 -12.48 23.23
N ARG A 176 -9.07 -12.44 24.01
CA ARG A 176 -9.00 -11.85 25.35
C ARG A 176 -7.95 -12.64 26.13
N PRO A 177 -7.10 -11.99 26.96
CA PRO A 177 -6.25 -12.72 27.87
C PRO A 177 -7.14 -13.62 28.72
N ILE A 178 -6.85 -14.92 28.71
CA ILE A 178 -7.43 -15.84 29.68
C ILE A 178 -6.89 -15.39 31.02
N SER A 179 -7.74 -14.77 31.83
CA SER A 179 -7.46 -14.55 33.24
C SER A 179 -7.31 -15.93 33.87
N MET A 180 -6.07 -16.37 34.10
CA MET A 180 -5.82 -17.48 35.00
C MET A 180 -6.12 -16.98 36.41
N HIS A 181 -7.09 -17.63 37.05
CA HIS A 181 -7.49 -17.42 38.44
C HIS A 181 -6.34 -17.72 39.41
#